data_AF-A0A3Q8FWM1-F1
#
_entry.id   AF-A0A3Q8FWM1-F1
#
_cell.length_a   1.000
_cell.length_b   1.000
_cell.length_c   1.000
_cell.angle_alpha   90.00
_cell.angle_beta   90.00
_cell.angle_gamma   90.00
#
_symmetry.space_group_name_H-M   'P 1'
#
loop_
_entity.id
_entity.type
_entity.pdbx_description
1 polymer ?
#
loop_
_entity_poly.entity_id
_entity_poly.type
_entity_poly.pdbx_seq_one_letter_code
_entity_poly.pdbx_strand_id
1 'polypeptide(L)'
;MTDETQQASSPTTAVVPPLWAQQLAEAFTWAERHPVKLAAASIALPSLSLSYYLHAEHIPLSILSSDVISGLPSLLVMICGITLALFALALMPLVAMLEEAVAEGDGTLRVLRRPSYSVPNILRWLVTLTLPGAILAVAIVLMARLPGHDRWGMPVAILMAGAVFTLGSFLFGKNNKNRHWIDRIWYSTASNFVQMLLSLAVMKRAIAPFSDSESYLFIFAVLLASVTAMAAVQIILVALIELGSNEGKIIARAFHASLVVISAICIFPASGGWLAGRAISSSASGGMECLRLVVTGDKADFSDLIDWNNRGSQITKKLSMRAATSSMYYVRVKGESEDISTVPTDRVSRFVSCAPATKSTGASSAPITPGT
;
A
#
# COMPACT_ATOMS: atom_id res chain seq x y z
N MET A 1 -31.89 68.44 23.70
CA MET A 1 -32.90 67.36 23.58
C MET A 1 -33.25 67.30 22.10
N THR A 2 -32.82 66.35 21.29
CA THR A 2 -32.19 65.04 21.50
C THR A 2 -31.49 64.68 20.19
N ASP A 3 -30.17 64.53 20.21
CA ASP A 3 -29.39 63.86 19.16
C ASP A 3 -29.58 62.36 19.36
N GLU A 4 -30.31 61.70 18.46
CA GLU A 4 -30.27 60.24 18.34
C GLU A 4 -29.34 59.86 17.19
N THR A 5 -28.09 59.65 17.56
CA THR A 5 -27.10 58.92 16.77
C THR A 5 -27.63 57.50 16.52
N GLN A 6 -28.29 57.29 15.38
CA GLN A 6 -28.62 55.94 14.90
C GLN A 6 -27.32 55.24 14.50
N GLN A 7 -26.78 54.51 15.46
CA GLN A 7 -25.65 53.62 15.33
C GLN A 7 -26.04 52.49 14.36
N ALA A 8 -25.53 52.57 13.13
CA ALA A 8 -25.65 51.51 12.15
C ALA A 8 -24.98 50.23 12.68
N SER A 9 -25.79 49.29 13.15
CA SER A 9 -25.34 47.92 13.43
C SER A 9 -24.93 47.28 12.11
N SER A 10 -23.62 47.19 11.89
CA SER A 10 -23.06 46.39 10.82
C SER A 10 -23.51 44.93 11.04
N PRO A 11 -24.11 44.25 10.06
CA PRO A 11 -24.36 42.82 10.21
C PRO A 11 -23.00 42.16 10.33
N THR A 12 -22.71 41.60 11.51
CA THR A 12 -21.63 40.63 11.70
C THR A 12 -21.89 39.53 10.69
N THR A 13 -21.17 39.54 9.57
CA THR A 13 -21.13 38.45 8.61
C THR A 13 -20.62 37.24 9.38
N ALA A 14 -21.55 36.45 9.91
CA ALA A 14 -21.26 35.16 10.47
C ALA A 14 -20.54 34.38 9.36
N VAL A 15 -19.24 34.14 9.55
CA VAL A 15 -18.43 33.36 8.64
C VAL A 15 -19.02 31.96 8.66
N VAL A 16 -19.88 31.65 7.70
CA VAL A 16 -20.45 30.31 7.55
C VAL A 16 -19.26 29.40 7.23
N PRO A 17 -18.92 28.44 8.11
CA PRO A 17 -17.79 27.57 7.85
C PRO A 17 -18.04 26.80 6.56
N PRO A 18 -16.98 26.55 5.76
CA PRO A 18 -17.14 25.83 4.51
C PRO A 18 -17.73 24.44 4.77
N LEU A 19 -18.55 23.95 3.85
CA LEU A 19 -19.29 22.69 3.98
C LEU A 19 -18.41 21.50 4.42
N TRP A 20 -17.15 21.45 3.98
CA TRP A 20 -16.21 20.42 4.37
C TRP A 20 -15.85 20.46 5.87
N ALA A 21 -15.72 21.65 6.45
CA ALA A 21 -15.40 21.83 7.86
C ALA A 21 -16.59 21.44 8.75
N GLN A 22 -17.82 21.73 8.29
CA GLN A 22 -19.04 21.26 8.96
C GLN A 22 -19.12 19.73 8.97
N GLN A 23 -18.83 19.08 7.84
CA GLN A 23 -18.84 17.61 7.76
C GLN A 23 -17.74 16.94 8.60
N LEU A 24 -16.56 17.56 8.69
CA LEU A 24 -15.52 17.10 9.61
C LEU A 24 -15.96 17.24 11.06
N ALA A 25 -16.57 18.37 11.43
CA ALA A 25 -17.11 18.58 12.77
C ALA A 25 -18.19 17.53 13.10
N GLU A 26 -19.07 17.18 12.15
CA GLU A 26 -20.05 16.09 12.32
C GLU A 26 -19.36 14.73 12.56
N ALA A 27 -18.28 14.42 11.82
CA ALA A 27 -17.52 13.19 12.03
C ALA A 27 -16.82 13.14 13.41
N PHE A 28 -16.19 14.24 13.82
CA PHE A 28 -15.54 14.35 15.13
C PHE A 28 -16.54 14.27 16.28
N THR A 29 -17.69 14.94 16.17
CA THR A 29 -18.74 14.85 17.18
C THR A 29 -19.33 13.45 17.28
N TRP A 30 -19.41 12.69 16.18
CA TRP A 30 -19.77 11.27 16.25
C TRP A 30 -18.74 10.45 17.02
N ALA A 31 -17.44 10.69 16.78
CA ALA A 31 -16.35 10.00 17.47
C ALA A 31 -16.35 10.31 18.98
N GLU A 32 -16.56 11.57 19.34
CA GLU A 32 -16.69 12.03 20.72
C GLU A 32 -17.89 11.40 21.45
N ARG A 33 -18.99 11.15 20.74
CA ARG A 33 -20.18 10.47 21.29
C ARG A 33 -20.01 8.97 21.46
N HIS A 34 -19.00 8.36 20.83
CA HIS A 34 -18.81 6.90 20.84
C HIS A 34 -17.39 6.46 21.27
N PRO A 35 -16.84 6.98 22.37
CA PRO A 35 -15.46 6.72 22.76
C PRO A 35 -15.25 5.24 23.12
N VAL A 36 -16.23 4.60 23.73
CA VAL A 36 -16.17 3.17 24.11
C VAL A 36 -16.09 2.27 22.89
N LYS A 37 -16.86 2.55 21.83
CA LYS A 37 -16.84 1.75 20.60
C LYS A 37 -15.49 1.88 19.88
N LEU A 38 -14.96 3.09 19.82
CA LEU A 38 -13.65 3.37 19.23
C LEU A 38 -12.53 2.74 20.05
N ALA A 39 -12.58 2.84 21.38
CA ALA A 39 -11.62 2.19 22.27
C ALA A 39 -11.63 0.66 22.11
N ALA A 40 -12.81 0.04 22.13
CA ALA A 40 -12.96 -1.39 21.92
C ALA A 40 -12.42 -1.82 20.54
N ALA A 41 -12.77 -1.10 19.46
CA ALA A 41 -12.25 -1.37 18.12
C ALA A 41 -10.73 -1.18 18.05
N SER A 42 -10.19 -0.18 18.73
CA SER A 42 -8.76 0.13 18.74
C SER A 42 -7.91 -0.93 19.44
N ILE A 43 -8.51 -1.76 20.27
CA ILE A 43 -7.84 -2.90 20.93
C ILE A 43 -8.13 -4.19 20.15
N ALA A 44 -9.39 -4.45 19.80
CA ALA A 44 -9.82 -5.71 19.21
C ALA A 44 -9.26 -5.92 17.78
N LEU A 45 -9.35 -4.91 16.91
CA LEU A 45 -8.91 -5.03 15.51
C LEU A 45 -7.40 -5.32 15.36
N PRO A 46 -6.48 -4.57 16.02
CA PRO A 46 -5.06 -4.86 15.93
C PRO A 46 -4.70 -6.16 16.64
N SER A 47 -5.37 -6.51 17.75
CA SER A 47 -5.14 -7.78 18.45
C SER A 47 -5.51 -8.99 17.58
N LEU A 48 -6.64 -8.89 16.85
CA LEU A 48 -7.09 -9.93 15.93
C LEU A 48 -6.15 -10.05 14.71
N SER A 49 -5.74 -8.91 14.14
CA SER A 49 -4.78 -8.89 13.03
C SER A 49 -3.43 -9.49 13.44
N LEU A 50 -2.97 -9.16 14.65
CA LEU A 50 -1.76 -9.72 15.25
C LEU A 50 -1.91 -11.23 15.49
N SER A 51 -3.04 -11.71 15.99
CA SER A 51 -3.24 -13.15 16.21
C SER A 51 -3.16 -13.94 14.90
N TYR A 52 -3.74 -13.42 13.82
CA TYR A 52 -3.60 -14.01 12.49
C TYR A 52 -2.16 -14.04 12.00
N TYR A 53 -1.39 -12.97 12.24
CA TYR A 53 0.04 -12.93 11.89
C TYR A 53 0.85 -13.97 12.68
N LEU A 54 0.66 -14.03 14.00
CA LEU A 54 1.39 -14.95 14.87
C LEU A 54 1.07 -16.41 14.54
N HIS A 55 -0.19 -16.73 14.25
CA HIS A 55 -0.59 -18.05 13.80
C HIS A 55 -0.01 -18.42 12.43
N ALA A 56 -0.03 -17.48 11.47
CA ALA A 56 0.49 -17.74 10.13
C ALA A 56 2.02 -17.95 10.11
N GLU A 57 2.75 -17.21 10.93
CA GLU A 57 4.23 -17.30 11.00
C GLU A 57 4.72 -18.26 12.09
N HIS A 58 3.83 -18.95 12.82
CA HIS A 58 4.19 -19.86 13.93
C HIS A 58 5.07 -19.20 15.00
N ILE A 59 4.86 -17.91 15.28
CA ILE A 59 5.65 -17.17 16.27
C ILE A 59 5.05 -17.42 17.66
N PRO A 60 5.83 -17.98 18.62
CA PRO A 60 5.35 -18.32 19.96
C PRO A 60 5.26 -17.08 20.87
N LEU A 61 4.56 -16.03 20.44
CA LEU A 61 4.30 -14.85 21.25
C LEU A 61 2.93 -14.93 21.90
N SER A 62 2.88 -14.71 23.21
CA SER A 62 1.62 -14.48 23.90
C SER A 62 1.09 -13.08 23.58
N ILE A 63 -0.13 -13.02 23.05
CA ILE A 63 -0.85 -11.77 22.72
C ILE A 63 -1.10 -10.92 23.99
N LEU A 64 -1.03 -11.54 25.17
CA LEU A 64 -1.19 -10.89 26.48
C LEU A 64 0.12 -10.39 27.08
N SER A 65 1.24 -10.49 26.37
CA SER A 65 2.51 -9.96 26.87
C SER A 65 2.49 -8.44 26.98
N SER A 66 3.18 -7.88 27.98
CA SER A 66 3.22 -6.43 28.24
C SER A 66 3.75 -5.63 27.04
N ASP A 67 4.74 -6.19 26.34
CA ASP A 67 5.31 -5.62 25.10
C ASP A 67 4.26 -5.53 23.99
N VAL A 68 3.39 -6.53 23.86
CA VAL A 68 2.32 -6.53 22.86
C VAL A 68 1.23 -5.54 23.23
N ILE A 69 0.75 -5.56 24.48
CA ILE A 69 -0.35 -4.69 24.93
C ILE A 69 0.02 -3.21 24.78
N SER A 70 1.24 -2.83 25.15
CA SER A 70 1.73 -1.45 25.01
C SER A 70 1.94 -1.03 23.54
N GLY A 71 2.23 -1.98 22.65
CA GLY A 71 2.42 -1.73 21.22
C GLY A 71 1.14 -1.67 20.37
N LEU A 72 0.01 -2.19 20.86
CA LEU A 72 -1.25 -2.30 20.10
C LEU A 72 -1.74 -0.96 19.49
N PRO A 73 -1.74 0.19 20.21
CA PRO A 73 -2.17 1.46 19.62
C PRO A 73 -1.27 1.90 18.46
N SER A 74 0.05 1.73 18.60
CA SER A 74 1.02 2.04 17.55
C SER A 74 0.81 1.14 16.32
N LEU A 75 0.55 -0.15 16.57
CA LEU A 75 0.25 -1.13 15.54
C LEU A 75 -1.04 -0.77 14.77
N LEU A 76 -2.09 -0.33 15.46
CA LEU A 76 -3.31 0.16 14.81
C LEU A 76 -3.03 1.39 13.94
N VAL A 77 -2.28 2.37 14.44
CA VAL A 77 -1.94 3.58 13.67
C VAL A 77 -1.20 3.22 12.38
N MET A 78 -0.24 2.30 12.45
CA MET A 78 0.46 1.81 11.27
C MET A 78 -0.47 1.06 10.31
N ILE A 79 -1.34 0.18 10.80
CA ILE A 79 -2.33 -0.51 9.97
C ILE A 79 -3.26 0.48 9.28
N CYS A 80 -3.77 1.48 10.00
CA CYS A 80 -4.59 2.55 9.44
C CYS A 80 -3.81 3.33 8.38
N GLY A 81 -2.57 3.72 8.65
CA GLY A 81 -1.72 4.44 7.72
C GLY A 81 -1.45 3.66 6.43
N ILE A 82 -1.06 2.39 6.53
CA ILE A 82 -0.85 1.51 5.37
C ILE A 82 -2.15 1.31 4.61
N THR A 83 -3.26 1.06 5.30
CA THR A 83 -4.58 0.85 4.67
C THR A 83 -5.03 2.09 3.91
N LEU A 84 -4.90 3.28 4.50
CA LEU A 84 -5.22 4.55 3.85
C LEU A 84 -4.31 4.82 2.65
N ALA A 85 -3.01 4.53 2.77
CA ALA A 85 -2.07 4.66 1.66
C ALA A 85 -2.42 3.71 0.51
N LEU A 86 -2.74 2.45 0.80
CA LEU A 86 -3.17 1.46 -0.19
C LEU A 86 -4.48 1.86 -0.86
N PHE A 87 -5.44 2.36 -0.07
CA PHE A 87 -6.72 2.82 -0.59
C PHE A 87 -6.56 4.06 -1.47
N ALA A 88 -5.76 5.04 -1.05
CA ALA A 88 -5.42 6.21 -1.84
C ALA A 88 -4.72 5.82 -3.15
N LEU A 89 -3.79 4.87 -3.10
CA LEU A 89 -3.09 4.35 -4.27
C LEU A 89 -4.04 3.60 -5.21
N ALA A 90 -5.02 2.86 -4.68
CA ALA A 90 -6.06 2.19 -5.47
C ALA A 90 -7.08 3.18 -6.09
N LEU A 91 -7.29 4.33 -5.45
CA LEU A 91 -8.15 5.42 -5.92
C LEU A 91 -7.47 6.33 -6.96
N MET A 92 -6.15 6.46 -6.95
CA MET A 92 -5.42 7.32 -7.90
C MET A 92 -5.74 7.02 -9.38
N PRO A 93 -5.79 5.75 -9.83
CA PRO A 93 -6.19 5.41 -11.18
C PRO A 93 -7.58 5.94 -11.55
N LEU A 94 -8.49 5.99 -10.57
CA LEU A 94 -9.86 6.44 -10.70
C LEU A 94 -10.00 7.96 -10.78
N VAL A 95 -8.98 8.74 -10.44
CA VAL A 95 -9.01 10.21 -10.58
C VAL A 95 -9.30 10.61 -12.02
N ALA A 96 -8.72 9.90 -13.00
CA ALA A 96 -9.00 10.13 -14.42
C ALA A 96 -10.48 9.86 -14.79
N MET A 97 -11.17 8.95 -14.07
CA MET A 97 -12.60 8.71 -14.24
C MET A 97 -13.42 9.82 -13.58
N LEU A 98 -13.09 10.17 -12.33
CA LEU A 98 -13.79 11.19 -11.54
C LEU A 98 -13.63 12.59 -12.13
N GLU A 99 -12.51 12.86 -12.79
CA GLU A 99 -12.22 14.12 -13.46
C GLU A 99 -13.09 14.35 -14.71
N GLU A 100 -13.63 13.28 -15.30
CA GLU A 100 -14.62 13.34 -16.37
C GLU A 100 -16.07 13.36 -15.86
N ALA A 101 -16.27 13.26 -14.55
CA ALA A 101 -17.58 13.34 -13.93
C ALA A 101 -18.14 14.75 -14.01
N VAL A 102 -19.41 14.85 -14.40
CA VAL A 102 -20.14 16.12 -14.32
C VAL A 102 -20.77 16.18 -12.94
N ALA A 103 -20.37 17.16 -12.14
CA ALA A 103 -21.09 17.52 -10.93
C ALA A 103 -22.40 18.21 -11.34
N GLU A 104 -23.53 17.60 -11.01
CA GLU A 104 -24.85 18.17 -11.27
C GLU A 104 -25.15 19.24 -10.19
N GLY A 105 -26.06 20.18 -10.47
CA GLY A 105 -26.31 21.36 -9.61
C GLY A 105 -26.81 21.05 -8.18
N ASP A 106 -27.12 19.79 -7.90
CA ASP A 106 -27.51 19.23 -6.61
C ASP A 106 -26.31 18.67 -5.80
N GLY A 107 -25.09 18.75 -6.32
CA GLY A 107 -23.88 18.23 -5.69
C GLY A 107 -23.68 16.71 -5.87
N THR A 108 -24.45 16.07 -6.76
CA THR A 108 -24.27 14.66 -7.09
C THR A 108 -23.20 14.46 -8.17
N LEU A 109 -22.26 13.55 -7.92
CA LEU A 109 -21.29 13.07 -8.89
C LEU A 109 -21.91 11.94 -9.72
N ARG A 110 -21.98 12.12 -11.05
CA ARG A 110 -22.33 11.04 -11.99
C ARG A 110 -21.16 10.73 -12.91
N VAL A 111 -20.54 9.56 -12.75
CA VAL A 111 -19.38 9.09 -13.54
C VAL A 111 -19.79 7.90 -14.43
N LEU A 112 -20.56 6.93 -13.91
CA LEU A 112 -21.02 5.70 -14.54
C LEU A 112 -22.42 5.87 -15.15
N ARG A 113 -23.30 6.66 -14.51
CA ARG A 113 -24.74 6.68 -14.84
C ARG A 113 -25.12 7.85 -15.76
N ARG A 114 -24.96 7.66 -17.08
CA ARG A 114 -25.74 8.42 -18.07
C ARG A 114 -27.08 7.72 -18.34
N PRO A 115 -28.22 8.43 -18.31
CA PRO A 115 -29.55 7.82 -18.31
C PRO A 115 -29.92 7.04 -19.58
N SER A 116 -29.13 7.08 -20.66
CA SER A 116 -29.45 6.40 -21.91
C SER A 116 -28.52 5.21 -22.27
N TYR A 117 -27.37 5.01 -21.60
CA TYR A 117 -26.33 4.03 -22.02
C TYR A 117 -25.40 3.58 -20.87
N SER A 118 -25.92 2.99 -19.77
CA SER A 118 -25.12 2.66 -18.58
C SER A 118 -24.15 1.47 -18.77
N VAL A 119 -24.61 0.36 -19.33
CA VAL A 119 -23.82 -0.88 -19.53
C VAL A 119 -22.58 -0.68 -20.43
N PRO A 120 -22.66 -0.03 -21.61
CA PRO A 120 -21.49 0.14 -22.46
C PRO A 120 -20.42 1.03 -21.84
N ASN A 121 -20.79 1.96 -20.95
CA ASN A 121 -19.83 2.84 -20.28
C ASN A 121 -19.04 2.09 -19.19
N ILE A 122 -19.71 1.21 -18.44
CA ILE A 122 -19.06 0.34 -17.43
C ILE A 122 -18.08 -0.61 -18.11
N LEU A 123 -18.51 -1.29 -19.18
CA LEU A 123 -17.65 -2.20 -19.93
C LEU A 123 -16.43 -1.47 -20.52
N ARG A 124 -16.62 -0.24 -21.00
CA ARG A 124 -15.54 0.59 -21.53
C ARG A 124 -14.47 0.88 -20.48
N TRP A 125 -14.88 1.30 -19.27
CA TRP A 125 -13.94 1.56 -18.19
C TRP A 125 -13.26 0.28 -17.68
N LEU A 126 -13.97 -0.85 -17.69
CA LEU A 126 -13.38 -2.15 -17.38
C LEU A 126 -12.27 -2.49 -18.37
N VAL A 127 -12.50 -2.31 -19.67
CA VAL A 127 -11.47 -2.51 -20.70
C VAL A 127 -10.29 -1.56 -20.49
N THR A 128 -10.54 -0.25 -20.31
CA THR A 128 -9.46 0.73 -20.11
C THR A 128 -8.59 0.43 -18.89
N LEU A 129 -9.19 0.02 -17.77
CA LEU A 129 -8.46 -0.29 -16.53
C LEU A 129 -7.72 -1.64 -16.60
N THR A 130 -8.22 -2.60 -17.36
CA THR A 130 -7.61 -3.92 -17.51
C THR A 130 -6.48 -3.95 -18.53
N LEU A 131 -6.53 -3.09 -19.55
CA LEU A 131 -5.62 -3.13 -20.69
C LEU A 131 -4.13 -2.97 -20.33
N PRO A 132 -3.71 -2.04 -19.44
CA PRO A 132 -2.30 -1.96 -19.02
C PRO A 132 -1.82 -3.24 -18.35
N GLY A 133 -2.65 -3.83 -17.48
CA GLY A 133 -2.32 -5.08 -16.81
C GLY A 133 -2.32 -6.27 -17.78
N ALA A 134 -3.22 -6.32 -18.76
CA ALA A 134 -3.20 -7.36 -19.78
C ALA A 134 -1.91 -7.32 -20.61
N ILE A 135 -1.44 -6.13 -21.01
CA ILE A 135 -0.16 -5.95 -21.72
C ILE A 135 1.01 -6.45 -20.87
N LEU A 136 1.04 -6.11 -19.58
CA LEU A 136 2.06 -6.59 -18.66
C LEU A 136 2.01 -8.12 -18.46
N ALA A 137 0.81 -8.71 -18.36
CA ALA A 137 0.63 -10.16 -18.25
C ALA A 137 1.18 -10.90 -19.49
N VAL A 138 0.88 -10.39 -20.69
CA VAL A 138 1.45 -10.92 -21.94
C VAL A 138 2.97 -10.83 -21.91
N ALA A 139 3.53 -9.69 -21.50
CA ALA A 139 4.97 -9.49 -21.45
C ALA A 139 5.66 -10.47 -20.47
N ILE A 140 5.09 -10.68 -19.28
CA ILE A 140 5.60 -11.64 -18.28
C ILE A 140 5.66 -13.05 -18.87
N VAL A 141 4.57 -13.50 -19.48
CA VAL A 141 4.49 -14.85 -20.07
C VAL A 141 5.42 -14.99 -21.26
N LEU A 142 5.56 -13.96 -22.09
CA LEU A 142 6.45 -13.97 -23.25
C LEU A 142 7.92 -14.03 -22.83
N MET A 143 8.33 -13.27 -21.81
CA MET A 143 9.68 -13.32 -21.25
C MET A 143 9.98 -14.68 -20.60
N ALA A 144 8.98 -15.29 -19.93
CA ALA A 144 9.14 -16.63 -19.37
C ALA A 144 9.29 -17.71 -20.46
N ARG A 145 8.78 -17.47 -21.68
CA ARG A 145 8.84 -18.40 -22.82
C ARG A 145 10.07 -18.20 -23.70
N LEU A 146 10.61 -16.98 -23.76
CA LEU A 146 11.75 -16.59 -24.61
C LEU A 146 12.90 -16.04 -23.77
N PRO A 147 13.63 -16.91 -23.03
CA PRO A 147 14.77 -16.48 -22.22
C PRO A 147 15.87 -15.87 -23.10
N GLY A 148 16.27 -14.64 -22.82
CA GLY A 148 17.33 -13.92 -23.54
C GLY A 148 16.96 -12.52 -24.02
N HIS A 149 15.67 -12.14 -23.99
CA HIS A 149 15.19 -10.79 -24.35
C HIS A 149 14.74 -9.97 -23.12
N ASP A 150 15.09 -10.43 -21.93
CA ASP A 150 14.59 -9.99 -20.64
C ASP A 150 14.97 -8.53 -20.33
N ARG A 151 16.08 -8.05 -20.90
CA ARG A 151 16.59 -6.68 -20.68
C ARG A 151 15.69 -5.59 -21.27
N TRP A 152 14.97 -5.88 -22.36
CA TRP A 152 14.13 -4.89 -23.06
C TRP A 152 12.63 -5.24 -23.00
N GLY A 153 12.27 -6.48 -22.72
CA GLY A 153 10.87 -6.92 -22.67
C GLY A 153 10.00 -6.10 -21.70
N MET A 154 10.45 -5.91 -20.45
CA MET A 154 9.69 -5.12 -19.48
C MET A 154 9.61 -3.63 -19.80
N PRO A 155 10.72 -2.92 -20.10
CA PRO A 155 10.66 -1.51 -20.48
C PRO A 155 9.74 -1.25 -21.68
N VAL A 156 9.78 -2.11 -22.70
CA VAL A 156 8.91 -1.98 -23.89
C VAL A 156 7.45 -2.21 -23.53
N ALA A 157 7.14 -3.22 -22.73
CA ALA A 157 5.77 -3.48 -22.28
C ALA A 157 5.21 -2.30 -21.46
N ILE A 158 6.05 -1.68 -20.63
CA ILE A 158 5.69 -0.51 -19.83
C ILE A 158 5.35 0.68 -20.74
N LEU A 159 6.19 0.96 -21.73
CA LEU A 159 5.95 2.04 -22.70
C LEU A 159 4.69 1.80 -23.52
N MET A 160 4.47 0.56 -23.98
CA MET A 160 3.27 0.18 -24.74
C MET A 160 2.00 0.31 -23.90
N ALA A 161 2.02 -0.14 -22.65
CA ALA A 161 0.91 0.03 -21.72
C ALA A 161 0.58 1.52 -21.50
N GLY A 162 1.61 2.36 -21.35
CA GLY A 162 1.48 3.82 -21.26
C GLY A 162 0.85 4.46 -22.47
N ALA A 163 1.36 4.14 -23.67
CA ALA A 163 0.83 4.68 -24.92
C ALA A 163 -0.63 4.27 -25.14
N VAL A 164 -0.97 3.01 -24.88
CA VAL A 164 -2.32 2.49 -25.09
C VAL A 164 -3.33 3.10 -24.10
N PHE A 165 -2.96 3.25 -22.82
CA PHE A 165 -3.84 3.85 -21.83
C PHE A 165 -4.08 5.34 -22.07
N THR A 166 -3.03 6.09 -22.41
CA THR A 166 -3.15 7.51 -22.75
C THR A 166 -3.97 7.71 -24.03
N LEU A 167 -3.74 6.90 -25.07
CA LEU A 167 -4.56 6.96 -26.28
C LEU A 167 -6.02 6.59 -25.99
N GLY A 168 -6.26 5.59 -25.14
CA GLY A 168 -7.59 5.21 -24.66
C GLY A 168 -8.28 6.36 -23.96
N SER A 169 -7.63 7.01 -22.98
CA SER A 169 -8.21 8.15 -22.27
C SER A 169 -8.53 9.34 -23.19
N PHE A 170 -7.69 9.56 -24.22
CA PHE A 170 -7.94 10.59 -25.23
C PHE A 170 -9.09 10.28 -26.20
N LEU A 171 -9.13 9.06 -26.75
CA LEU A 171 -10.19 8.64 -27.66
C LEU A 171 -11.55 8.54 -26.97
N PHE A 172 -11.53 8.32 -25.66
CA PHE A 172 -12.73 8.04 -24.89
C PHE A 172 -13.26 9.23 -24.11
N GLY A 173 -12.41 10.21 -23.84
CA GLY A 173 -12.76 11.45 -23.17
C GLY A 173 -13.45 12.47 -24.07
N LYS A 174 -14.46 13.18 -23.54
CA LYS A 174 -15.11 14.28 -24.27
C LYS A 174 -14.09 15.40 -24.54
N ASN A 175 -14.04 15.89 -25.78
CA ASN A 175 -13.18 17.00 -26.18
C ASN A 175 -13.76 18.32 -25.61
N ASN A 176 -13.52 18.58 -24.32
CA ASN A 176 -13.94 19.82 -23.70
C ASN A 176 -12.93 20.91 -24.09
N LYS A 177 -13.35 21.82 -24.98
CA LYS A 177 -12.52 22.83 -25.66
C LYS A 177 -11.76 23.80 -24.75
N ASN A 178 -12.07 23.85 -23.44
CA ASN A 178 -11.56 24.86 -22.51
C ASN A 178 -10.51 24.34 -21.51
N ARG A 179 -10.00 23.11 -21.65
CA ARG A 179 -9.04 22.56 -20.69
C ARG A 179 -7.63 22.49 -21.26
N HIS A 180 -6.65 22.89 -20.45
CA HIS A 180 -5.23 22.72 -20.79
C HIS A 180 -4.93 21.24 -21.01
N TRP A 181 -4.64 20.89 -22.26
CA TRP A 181 -4.31 19.54 -22.71
C TRP A 181 -3.19 18.89 -21.89
N ILE A 182 -2.27 19.71 -21.36
CA ILE A 182 -1.14 19.30 -20.52
C ILE A 182 -1.60 18.68 -19.19
N ASP A 183 -2.55 19.29 -18.49
CA ASP A 183 -3.04 18.77 -17.20
C ASP A 183 -3.70 17.40 -17.38
N ARG A 184 -4.47 17.25 -18.47
CA ARG A 184 -5.13 15.98 -18.80
C ARG A 184 -4.13 14.87 -19.09
N ILE A 185 -3.06 15.17 -19.83
CA ILE A 185 -1.97 14.20 -20.08
C ILE A 185 -1.31 13.82 -18.77
N TRP A 186 -1.03 14.80 -17.91
CA TRP A 186 -0.34 14.57 -16.64
C TRP A 186 -1.14 13.65 -15.73
N TYR A 187 -2.43 13.94 -15.50
CA TYR A 187 -3.31 13.10 -14.69
C TYR A 187 -3.51 11.71 -15.29
N SER A 188 -3.70 11.61 -16.61
CA SER A 188 -3.82 10.31 -17.30
C SER A 188 -2.55 9.48 -17.20
N THR A 189 -1.38 10.10 -17.31
CA THR A 189 -0.09 9.41 -17.25
C THR A 189 0.23 8.96 -15.83
N ALA A 190 -0.02 9.82 -14.83
CA ALA A 190 0.14 9.48 -13.42
C ALA A 190 -0.81 8.36 -12.99
N SER A 191 -2.09 8.45 -13.37
CA SER A 191 -3.10 7.40 -13.16
C SER A 191 -2.66 6.07 -13.76
N ASN A 192 -2.19 6.07 -15.01
CA ASN A 192 -1.68 4.88 -15.66
C ASN A 192 -0.48 4.26 -14.95
N PHE A 193 0.49 5.10 -14.57
CA PHE A 193 1.68 4.63 -13.88
C PHE A 193 1.32 3.91 -12.57
N VAL A 194 0.40 4.50 -11.80
CA VAL A 194 -0.11 3.87 -10.57
C VAL A 194 -0.90 2.60 -10.88
N GLN A 195 -1.74 2.58 -11.93
CA GLN A 195 -2.48 1.39 -12.36
C GLN A 195 -1.54 0.24 -12.74
N MET A 196 -0.41 0.55 -13.38
CA MET A 196 0.61 -0.43 -13.74
C MET A 196 1.33 -0.97 -12.50
N LEU A 197 1.72 -0.11 -11.55
CA LEU A 197 2.32 -0.54 -10.28
C LEU A 197 1.36 -1.44 -9.50
N LEU A 198 0.08 -1.08 -9.44
CA LEU A 198 -0.95 -1.87 -8.78
C LEU A 198 -1.14 -3.23 -9.48
N SER A 199 -1.18 -3.23 -10.81
CA SER A 199 -1.26 -4.46 -11.62
C SER A 199 -0.08 -5.39 -11.35
N LEU A 200 1.15 -4.87 -11.34
CA LEU A 200 2.35 -5.66 -11.02
C LEU A 200 2.31 -6.22 -9.60
N ALA A 201 1.85 -5.44 -8.62
CA ALA A 201 1.71 -5.91 -7.24
C ALA A 201 0.70 -7.05 -7.12
N VAL A 202 -0.45 -6.94 -7.80
CA VAL A 202 -1.48 -7.98 -7.84
C VAL A 202 -0.96 -9.23 -8.55
N MET A 203 -0.31 -9.09 -9.71
CA MET A 203 0.27 -10.20 -10.46
C MET A 203 1.32 -10.95 -9.64
N LYS A 204 2.23 -10.23 -8.97
CA LYS A 204 3.25 -10.83 -8.10
C LYS A 204 2.61 -11.68 -7.00
N ARG A 205 1.50 -11.20 -6.41
CA ARG A 205 0.77 -11.94 -5.38
C ARG A 205 0.02 -13.14 -5.96
N ALA A 206 -0.53 -13.00 -7.16
CA ALA A 206 -1.29 -14.03 -7.86
C ALA A 206 -0.41 -15.19 -8.34
N ILE A 207 0.84 -14.93 -8.75
CA ILE A 207 1.78 -15.98 -9.22
C ILE A 207 2.35 -16.79 -8.05
N ALA A 208 2.58 -16.17 -6.89
CA ALA A 208 3.25 -16.82 -5.75
C ALA A 208 2.73 -18.22 -5.38
N PRO A 209 1.41 -18.50 -5.34
CA PRO A 209 0.90 -19.84 -5.05
C PRO A 209 0.94 -20.83 -6.23
N PHE A 210 1.22 -20.36 -7.45
CA PHE A 210 1.21 -21.16 -8.68
C PHE A 210 2.58 -21.18 -9.38
N SER A 211 3.66 -20.86 -8.67
CA SER A 211 5.01 -20.79 -9.25
C SER A 211 5.49 -22.10 -9.84
N ASP A 212 4.94 -23.23 -9.36
CA ASP A 212 5.37 -24.57 -9.75
C ASP A 212 4.57 -25.12 -10.94
N SER A 213 3.63 -24.33 -11.49
CA SER A 213 2.83 -24.74 -12.64
C SER A 213 3.59 -24.59 -13.96
N GLU A 214 3.68 -25.66 -14.75
CA GLU A 214 4.36 -25.65 -16.05
C GLU A 214 3.51 -25.03 -17.19
N SER A 215 2.22 -24.82 -16.97
CA SER A 215 1.32 -24.33 -18.02
C SER A 215 1.30 -22.80 -18.12
N TYR A 216 2.03 -22.26 -19.10
CA TYR A 216 2.04 -20.82 -19.39
C TYR A 216 0.65 -20.23 -19.68
N LEU A 217 -0.25 -21.01 -20.29
CA LEU A 217 -1.64 -20.58 -20.54
C LEU A 217 -2.43 -20.44 -19.24
N PHE A 218 -2.22 -21.34 -18.28
CA PHE A 218 -2.85 -21.26 -16.97
C PHE A 218 -2.35 -20.02 -16.21
N ILE A 219 -1.03 -19.78 -16.20
CA ILE A 219 -0.44 -18.59 -15.58
C ILE A 219 -1.02 -17.32 -16.22
N PHE A 220 -1.10 -17.26 -17.56
CA PHE A 220 -1.72 -16.13 -18.25
C PHE A 220 -3.18 -15.90 -17.84
N ALA A 221 -3.98 -16.96 -17.78
CA ALA A 221 -5.39 -16.87 -17.39
C ALA A 221 -5.56 -16.38 -15.95
N VAL A 222 -4.73 -16.85 -15.01
CA VAL A 222 -4.72 -16.39 -13.61
C VAL A 222 -4.34 -14.91 -13.55
N LEU A 223 -3.32 -14.49 -14.28
CA LEU A 223 -2.90 -13.08 -14.32
C LEU A 223 -4.01 -12.19 -14.89
N LEU A 224 -4.62 -12.57 -16.00
CA LEU A 224 -5.70 -11.81 -16.63
C LEU A 224 -6.93 -11.73 -15.71
N ALA A 225 -7.31 -12.84 -15.06
CA ALA A 225 -8.39 -12.87 -14.09
C ALA A 225 -8.11 -11.94 -12.90
N SER A 226 -6.87 -11.92 -12.38
CA SER A 226 -6.49 -11.08 -11.24
C SER A 226 -6.56 -9.58 -11.55
N VAL A 227 -6.09 -9.15 -12.73
CA VAL A 227 -6.18 -7.75 -13.19
C VAL A 227 -7.64 -7.36 -13.43
N THR A 228 -8.43 -8.26 -14.02
CA THR A 228 -9.85 -8.01 -14.29
C THR A 228 -10.65 -7.87 -13.00
N ALA A 229 -10.40 -8.73 -12.01
CA ALA A 229 -11.01 -8.64 -10.69
C ALA A 229 -10.66 -7.30 -10.01
N MET A 230 -9.39 -6.88 -10.07
CA MET A 230 -8.95 -5.59 -9.54
C MET A 230 -9.68 -4.41 -10.20
N ALA A 231 -9.77 -4.40 -11.54
CA ALA A 231 -10.49 -3.37 -12.28
C ALA A 231 -11.99 -3.35 -11.93
N ALA A 232 -12.61 -4.52 -11.77
CA ALA A 232 -14.00 -4.62 -11.32
C ALA A 232 -14.21 -4.03 -9.92
N VAL A 233 -13.30 -4.31 -8.98
CA VAL A 233 -13.31 -3.72 -7.63
C VAL A 233 -13.18 -2.20 -7.70
N GLN A 234 -12.30 -1.67 -8.55
CA GLN A 234 -12.16 -0.23 -8.78
C GLN A 234 -13.47 0.40 -9.30
N ILE A 235 -14.16 -0.24 -10.24
CA ILE A 235 -15.45 0.24 -10.76
C ILE A 235 -16.53 0.20 -9.69
N ILE A 236 -16.60 -0.87 -8.89
CA ILE A 236 -17.53 -0.97 -7.76
C ILE A 236 -17.26 0.18 -6.77
N LEU A 237 -15.99 0.51 -6.52
CA LEU A 237 -15.63 1.60 -5.63
C LEU A 237 -16.12 2.96 -6.16
N VAL A 238 -15.98 3.23 -7.47
CA VAL A 238 -16.56 4.44 -8.07
C VAL A 238 -18.09 4.44 -7.95
N ALA A 239 -18.75 3.32 -8.21
CA ALA A 239 -20.21 3.21 -8.07
C ALA A 239 -20.67 3.49 -6.62
N LEU A 240 -19.90 3.04 -5.62
CA LEU A 240 -20.14 3.34 -4.22
C LEU A 240 -19.89 4.82 -3.89
N ILE A 241 -18.87 5.44 -4.48
CA ILE A 241 -18.62 6.88 -4.33
C ILE A 241 -19.77 7.69 -4.92
N GLU A 242 -20.29 7.31 -6.09
CA GLU A 242 -21.46 7.96 -6.70
C GLU A 242 -22.71 7.84 -5.84
N LEU A 243 -23.03 6.61 -5.40
CA LEU A 243 -24.16 6.36 -4.52
C LEU A 243 -24.00 7.16 -3.20
N GLY A 244 -22.77 7.24 -2.72
CA GLY A 244 -22.37 7.99 -1.54
C GLY A 244 -22.29 9.52 -1.75
N SER A 245 -22.31 10.02 -2.99
CA SER A 245 -22.31 11.46 -3.27
C SER A 245 -23.69 12.10 -3.12
N ASN A 246 -24.76 11.29 -3.03
CA ASN A 246 -26.12 11.78 -2.90
C ASN A 246 -26.24 12.63 -1.62
N GLU A 247 -26.72 13.88 -1.71
CA GLU A 247 -26.83 14.88 -0.61
C GLU A 247 -25.52 15.60 -0.19
N GLY A 248 -24.41 15.46 -0.93
CA GLY A 248 -23.20 16.27 -0.71
C GLY A 248 -22.40 15.97 0.58
N LYS A 249 -22.82 14.99 1.40
CA LYS A 249 -22.15 14.54 2.64
C LYS A 249 -20.96 13.61 2.40
N ILE A 250 -20.06 13.99 1.49
CA ILE A 250 -18.97 13.12 1.02
C ILE A 250 -17.98 12.80 2.14
N ILE A 251 -17.63 13.78 2.99
CA ILE A 251 -16.57 13.59 4.01
C ILE A 251 -17.05 12.70 5.16
N ALA A 252 -18.26 12.95 5.68
CA ALA A 252 -18.84 12.12 6.74
C ALA A 252 -19.00 10.66 6.29
N ARG A 253 -19.40 10.44 5.03
CA ARG A 253 -19.51 9.09 4.46
C ARG A 253 -18.14 8.46 4.20
N ALA A 254 -17.15 9.22 3.76
CA ALA A 254 -15.77 8.75 3.61
C ALA A 254 -15.17 8.31 4.97
N PHE A 255 -15.47 9.06 6.04
CA PHE A 255 -15.08 8.67 7.40
C PHE A 255 -15.69 7.31 7.80
N HIS A 256 -17.01 7.15 7.67
CA HIS A 256 -17.65 5.86 7.97
C HIS A 256 -17.18 4.72 7.06
N ALA A 257 -16.99 4.98 5.77
CA ALA A 257 -16.46 4.00 4.83
C ALA A 257 -15.05 3.56 5.21
N SER A 258 -14.18 4.49 5.63
CA SER A 258 -12.82 4.16 6.09
C SER A 258 -12.83 3.25 7.32
N LEU A 259 -13.72 3.51 8.28
CA LEU A 259 -13.89 2.66 9.46
C LEU A 259 -14.32 1.24 9.08
N VAL A 260 -15.27 1.12 8.14
CA VAL A 260 -15.75 -0.19 7.65
C VAL A 260 -14.63 -0.94 6.91
N VAL A 261 -13.90 -0.26 6.04
CA VAL A 261 -12.80 -0.87 5.26
C VAL A 261 -11.67 -1.34 6.18
N ILE A 262 -11.23 -0.50 7.12
CA ILE A 262 -10.20 -0.87 8.11
C ILE A 262 -10.67 -2.07 8.93
N SER A 263 -11.92 -2.06 9.40
CA SER A 263 -12.49 -3.17 10.18
C SER A 263 -12.52 -4.46 9.36
N ALA A 264 -13.00 -4.42 8.12
CA ALA A 264 -13.08 -5.59 7.25
C ALA A 264 -11.69 -6.19 6.95
N ILE A 265 -10.70 -5.34 6.68
CA ILE A 265 -9.32 -5.74 6.41
C ILE A 265 -8.69 -6.42 7.63
N CYS A 266 -8.93 -5.89 8.83
CA CYS A 266 -8.41 -6.45 10.08
C CYS A 266 -9.08 -7.78 10.46
N ILE A 267 -10.38 -7.94 10.15
CA ILE A 267 -11.15 -9.16 10.45
C ILE A 267 -10.77 -10.31 9.51
N PHE A 268 -10.41 -10.01 8.25
CA PHE A 268 -10.09 -11.06 7.30
C PHE A 268 -8.67 -11.62 7.52
N PRO A 269 -8.49 -12.92 7.79
CA PRO A 269 -7.22 -13.47 8.28
C PRO A 269 -6.00 -13.17 7.40
N ALA A 270 -6.16 -13.35 6.08
CA ALA A 270 -5.07 -13.17 5.14
C ALA A 270 -4.61 -11.71 5.02
N SER A 271 -5.53 -10.74 5.11
CA SER A 271 -5.20 -9.32 4.99
C SER A 271 -4.74 -8.74 6.33
N GLY A 272 -5.45 -9.04 7.42
CA GLY A 272 -5.12 -8.57 8.76
C GLY A 272 -3.75 -9.07 9.21
N GLY A 273 -3.49 -10.38 9.05
CA GLY A 273 -2.19 -10.97 9.37
C GLY A 273 -1.05 -10.41 8.54
N TRP A 274 -1.28 -10.16 7.24
CA TRP A 274 -0.27 -9.56 6.37
C TRP A 274 0.06 -8.11 6.75
N LEU A 275 -0.95 -7.29 7.06
CA LEU A 275 -0.79 -5.90 7.49
C LEU A 275 -0.10 -5.80 8.84
N ALA A 276 -0.54 -6.59 9.83
CA ALA A 276 0.11 -6.67 11.12
C ALA A 276 1.57 -7.12 10.98
N GLY A 277 1.83 -8.14 10.16
CA GLY A 277 3.18 -8.60 9.88
C GLY A 277 4.08 -7.53 9.26
N ARG A 278 3.56 -6.74 8.33
CA ARG A 278 4.29 -5.60 7.75
C ARG A 278 4.58 -4.51 8.76
N ALA A 279 3.62 -4.16 9.61
CA ALA A 279 3.82 -3.18 10.67
C ALA A 279 4.90 -3.66 11.66
N ILE A 280 4.78 -4.89 12.16
CA ILE A 280 5.70 -5.46 13.16
C ILE A 280 7.11 -5.65 12.59
N SER A 281 7.23 -6.27 11.41
CA SER A 281 8.53 -6.50 10.78
C SER A 281 9.25 -5.20 10.43
N SER A 282 8.52 -4.19 9.95
CA SER A 282 9.08 -2.86 9.65
C SER A 282 9.53 -2.15 10.92
N SER A 283 8.74 -2.19 11.99
CA SER A 283 9.12 -1.59 13.28
C SER A 283 10.31 -2.30 13.92
N ALA A 284 10.32 -3.64 13.91
CA ALA A 284 11.38 -4.44 14.50
C ALA A 284 12.73 -4.25 13.77
N SER A 285 12.70 -4.17 12.43
CA SER A 285 13.91 -4.00 11.61
C SER A 285 14.37 -2.54 11.45
N GLY A 286 13.62 -1.56 11.97
CA GLY A 286 13.87 -0.14 11.66
C GLY A 286 13.71 0.20 10.17
N GLY A 287 12.87 -0.55 9.44
CA GLY A 287 12.61 -0.37 8.01
C GLY A 287 13.60 -1.08 7.06
N MET A 288 14.51 -1.92 7.57
CA MET A 288 15.48 -2.64 6.73
C MET A 288 14.90 -3.95 6.19
N GLU A 289 14.79 -4.10 4.86
CA GLU A 289 14.34 -5.35 4.22
C GLU A 289 15.35 -6.52 4.29
N CYS A 290 16.61 -6.22 4.61
CA CYS A 290 17.65 -7.22 4.80
C CYS A 290 18.64 -6.69 5.84
N LEU A 291 18.86 -7.49 6.87
CA LEU A 291 19.76 -7.18 7.95
C LEU A 291 20.71 -8.34 8.22
N ARG A 292 21.87 -8.01 8.77
CA ARG A 292 22.80 -8.93 9.39
C ARG A 292 22.97 -8.48 10.84
N LEU A 293 22.79 -9.41 11.76
CA LEU A 293 23.06 -9.22 13.18
C LEU A 293 24.53 -9.49 13.45
N VAL A 294 25.15 -8.63 14.26
CA VAL A 294 26.47 -8.89 14.84
C VAL A 294 26.27 -9.40 16.25
N VAL A 295 26.57 -10.68 16.43
CA VAL A 295 26.26 -11.40 17.67
C VAL A 295 27.45 -11.31 18.61
N THR A 296 27.20 -11.16 19.91
CA THR A 296 28.16 -11.20 21.01
C THR A 296 27.93 -12.48 21.82
N GLY A 297 28.52 -13.58 21.37
CA GLY A 297 28.34 -14.92 21.96
C GLY A 297 29.29 -15.94 21.34
N ASP A 298 29.24 -17.20 21.78
CA ASP A 298 30.03 -18.24 21.15
C ASP A 298 29.45 -18.57 19.77
N LYS A 299 30.30 -18.89 18.79
CA LYS A 299 29.86 -19.21 17.42
C LYS A 299 29.05 -20.51 17.37
N ALA A 300 29.22 -21.39 18.37
CA ALA A 300 28.47 -22.64 18.47
C ALA A 300 26.97 -22.39 18.72
N ASP A 301 26.64 -21.39 19.56
CA ASP A 301 25.27 -21.08 19.99
C ASP A 301 24.37 -20.58 18.84
N PHE A 302 24.97 -20.06 17.77
CA PHE A 302 24.27 -19.49 16.61
C PHE A 302 24.79 -20.08 15.29
N SER A 303 25.27 -21.32 15.33
CA SER A 303 25.93 -21.99 14.21
C SER A 303 25.09 -22.02 12.92
N ASP A 304 23.76 -22.09 13.05
CA ASP A 304 22.80 -22.06 11.93
C ASP A 304 22.62 -20.65 11.30
N LEU A 305 22.85 -19.60 12.10
CA LEU A 305 22.66 -18.21 11.73
C LEU A 305 23.96 -17.53 11.29
N ILE A 306 25.13 -18.08 11.64
CA ILE A 306 26.43 -17.47 11.36
C ILE A 306 26.89 -17.70 9.91
N ASP A 307 27.45 -16.65 9.30
CA ASP A 307 28.09 -16.75 7.99
C ASP A 307 29.55 -17.24 8.16
N TRP A 308 29.75 -18.57 8.09
CA TRP A 308 31.05 -19.21 8.25
C TRP A 308 32.10 -18.80 7.20
N ASN A 309 31.67 -18.23 6.06
CA ASN A 309 32.58 -17.71 5.05
C ASN A 309 33.29 -16.42 5.49
N ASN A 310 32.78 -15.73 6.51
CA ASN A 310 33.34 -14.47 6.99
C ASN A 310 34.16 -14.68 8.28
N ARG A 311 35.38 -15.23 8.13
CA ARG A 311 36.21 -15.73 9.24
C ARG A 311 36.55 -14.70 10.33
N GLY A 312 36.55 -13.41 10.02
CA GLY A 312 36.97 -12.33 10.92
C GLY A 312 35.88 -11.68 11.77
N SER A 313 34.59 -12.01 11.57
CA SER A 313 33.50 -11.27 12.23
C SER A 313 32.31 -12.17 12.54
N GLN A 314 31.77 -12.10 13.77
CA GLN A 314 30.55 -12.80 14.21
C GLN A 314 29.29 -12.18 13.57
N ILE A 315 29.26 -12.15 12.24
CA ILE A 315 28.17 -11.60 11.43
C ILE A 315 27.31 -12.77 10.96
N THR A 316 26.01 -12.63 11.14
CA THR A 316 25.03 -13.61 10.67
C THR A 316 24.85 -13.59 9.15
N LYS A 317 24.27 -14.66 8.59
CA LYS A 317 23.75 -14.73 7.23
C LYS A 317 22.77 -13.56 6.98
N LYS A 318 22.34 -13.38 5.73
CA LYS A 318 21.30 -12.38 5.43
C LYS A 318 20.00 -12.80 6.13
N LEU A 319 19.49 -11.98 7.05
CA LEU A 319 18.30 -12.24 7.83
C LEU A 319 17.15 -11.30 7.42
N SER A 320 15.93 -11.77 7.67
CA SER A 320 14.69 -11.01 7.65
C SER A 320 14.07 -11.04 9.04
N MET A 321 13.82 -9.88 9.64
CA MET A 321 13.25 -9.79 10.98
C MET A 321 11.73 -9.88 10.90
N ARG A 322 11.15 -10.77 11.70
CA ARG A 322 9.71 -11.06 11.73
C ARG A 322 9.02 -10.38 12.91
N ALA A 323 9.69 -10.36 14.05
CA ALA A 323 9.23 -9.66 15.25
C ALA A 323 10.42 -9.37 16.19
N ALA A 324 10.22 -8.42 17.10
CA ALA A 324 11.13 -8.13 18.20
C ALA A 324 10.32 -7.96 19.48
N THR A 325 10.79 -8.55 20.58
CA THR A 325 10.34 -8.27 21.95
C THR A 325 11.47 -7.64 22.74
N SER A 326 11.20 -7.28 24.00
CA SER A 326 12.23 -6.81 24.94
C SER A 326 13.39 -7.80 25.11
N SER A 327 13.13 -9.10 25.03
CA SER A 327 14.10 -10.16 25.30
C SER A 327 14.61 -10.92 24.07
N MET A 328 13.84 -10.98 22.98
CA MET A 328 14.13 -11.86 21.85
C MET A 328 13.84 -11.20 20.49
N TYR A 329 14.73 -11.45 19.52
CA TYR A 329 14.50 -11.21 18.11
C TYR A 329 14.05 -12.48 17.42
N TYR A 330 13.00 -12.40 16.61
CA TYR A 330 12.51 -13.49 15.77
C TYR A 330 12.96 -13.22 14.33
N VAL A 331 13.85 -14.06 13.83
CA VAL A 331 14.52 -13.86 12.53
C VAL A 331 14.39 -15.10 11.64
N ARG A 332 14.30 -14.87 10.33
CA ARG A 332 14.34 -15.92 9.30
C ARG A 332 15.49 -15.66 8.35
N VAL A 333 16.24 -16.70 8.00
CA VAL A 333 17.33 -16.62 7.00
C VAL A 333 16.74 -16.35 5.62
N LYS A 334 17.27 -15.35 4.92
CA LYS A 334 16.77 -14.91 3.62
C LYS A 334 17.18 -15.93 2.54
N GLY A 335 16.23 -16.75 2.10
CA GLY A 335 16.42 -17.74 1.03
C GLY A 335 16.57 -19.19 1.49
N GLU A 336 16.50 -19.46 2.79
CA GLU A 336 16.39 -20.81 3.38
C GLU A 336 15.04 -20.95 4.15
N SER A 337 14.79 -22.12 4.76
CA SER A 337 13.49 -22.67 5.23
C SER A 337 12.53 -21.73 6.00
N GLU A 338 11.27 -22.17 6.13
CA GLU A 338 10.19 -21.48 6.86
C GLU A 338 10.48 -21.23 8.35
N ASP A 339 11.51 -21.86 8.91
CA ASP A 339 11.77 -21.85 10.34
C ASP A 339 12.20 -20.46 10.85
N ILE A 340 11.67 -20.12 12.02
CA ILE A 340 11.99 -18.87 12.72
C ILE A 340 13.00 -19.19 13.81
N SER A 341 14.19 -18.60 13.69
CA SER A 341 15.20 -18.66 14.74
C SER A 341 14.97 -17.53 15.73
N THR A 342 15.25 -17.81 17.00
CA THR A 342 15.18 -16.83 18.09
C THR A 342 16.58 -16.41 18.50
N VAL A 343 16.80 -15.10 18.64
CA VAL A 343 18.09 -14.53 19.03
C VAL A 343 17.87 -13.62 20.24
N PRO A 344 18.48 -13.91 21.40
CA PRO A 344 18.38 -13.04 22.57
C PRO A 344 18.91 -11.63 22.31
N THR A 345 18.22 -10.61 22.83
CA THR A 345 18.54 -9.19 22.58
C THR A 345 19.89 -8.79 23.19
N ASP A 346 20.27 -9.38 24.32
CA ASP A 346 21.56 -9.19 25.01
C ASP A 346 22.76 -9.72 24.22
N ARG A 347 22.51 -10.62 23.26
CA ARG A 347 23.52 -11.23 22.40
C ARG A 347 23.68 -10.51 21.07
N VAL A 348 23.03 -9.36 20.86
CA VAL A 348 23.16 -8.57 19.63
C VAL A 348 23.86 -7.24 19.92
N SER A 349 25.02 -7.02 19.32
CA SER A 349 25.79 -5.78 19.48
C SER A 349 25.38 -4.68 18.51
N ARG A 350 25.03 -5.03 17.27
CA ARG A 350 24.61 -4.06 16.24
C ARG A 350 23.86 -4.72 15.08
N PHE A 351 23.03 -3.91 14.44
CA PHE A 351 22.37 -4.23 13.17
C PHE A 351 23.17 -3.67 12.01
N VAL A 352 23.37 -4.47 10.96
CA VAL A 352 24.07 -4.07 9.75
C VAL A 352 23.15 -4.30 8.55
N SER A 353 22.87 -3.26 7.76
CA SER A 353 22.10 -3.40 6.53
C SER A 353 22.86 -4.26 5.52
N CYS A 354 22.15 -5.12 4.79
CA CYS A 354 22.73 -5.82 3.66
C CYS A 354 22.95 -4.82 2.52
N ALA A 355 24.09 -4.13 2.47
CA ALA A 355 24.41 -3.27 1.33
C ALA A 355 24.31 -4.09 0.03
N PRO A 356 23.69 -3.55 -1.05
CA PRO A 356 23.99 -4.07 -2.38
C PRO A 356 25.49 -3.86 -2.61
N ALA A 357 26.16 -4.84 -3.21
CA ALA A 357 27.57 -4.74 -3.55
C ALA A 357 27.79 -3.60 -4.55
N THR A 358 27.89 -2.38 -4.05
CA THR A 358 28.36 -1.25 -4.83
C THR A 358 29.86 -1.30 -4.68
N LYS A 359 30.52 -1.69 -5.77
CA LYS A 359 31.98 -1.65 -5.91
C LYS A 359 32.46 -0.32 -5.33
N SER A 360 33.19 -0.34 -4.21
CA SER A 360 34.14 0.72 -3.93
C SER A 360 35.27 0.55 -4.92
N THR A 361 35.08 1.11 -6.09
CA THR A 361 36.13 1.46 -7.04
C THR A 361 37.24 2.15 -6.25
N GLY A 362 38.48 1.72 -6.51
CA GLY A 362 39.65 2.15 -5.75
C GLY A 362 39.87 3.66 -5.74
N ALA A 363 40.31 4.12 -4.57
CA ALA A 363 41.25 5.20 -4.32
C ALA A 363 41.58 5.07 -2.83
N SER A 364 42.81 4.96 -2.33
CA SER A 364 44.10 5.28 -2.91
C SER A 364 45.15 4.44 -2.17
N SER A 365 45.91 3.66 -2.91
CA SER A 365 47.26 3.26 -2.52
C SER A 365 48.17 4.48 -2.70
N ALA A 366 48.79 4.95 -1.62
CA ALA A 366 50.00 5.77 -1.68
C ALA A 366 50.74 5.69 -0.33
N PRO A 367 52.08 5.89 -0.30
CA PRO A 367 53.00 4.87 0.18
C PRO A 367 53.70 5.24 1.50
N ILE A 368 54.39 4.24 2.04
CA ILE A 368 55.41 4.34 3.10
C ILE A 368 56.49 5.36 2.68
N THR A 369 56.87 6.24 3.63
CA THR A 369 58.20 6.88 3.61
C THR A 369 58.86 6.68 4.98
N PRO A 370 60.14 6.28 5.06
CA PRO A 370 60.86 6.07 6.30
C PRO A 370 61.63 7.32 6.76
N GLY A 371 61.90 7.39 8.07
CA GLY A 371 63.04 8.12 8.67
C GLY A 371 62.74 9.47 9.31
N THR A 372 62.86 9.55 10.64
CA THR A 372 64.09 9.99 11.33
C THR A 372 64.14 9.38 12.72
#